data_AF-A0A1H9IZR2-F1
#
_entry.id   AF-A0A1H9IZR2-F1
#
_cell.length_a   1.000
_cell.length_b   1.000
_cell.length_c   1.000
_cell.angle_alpha   90.00
_cell.angle_beta   90.00
_cell.angle_gamma   90.00
#
_symmetry.space_group_name_H-M   'P 1'
#
loop_
_entity.id
_entity.type
_entity.pdbx_description
1 polymer ?
#
loop_
_entity_poly.entity_id
_entity_poly.type
_entity_poly.pdbx_seq_one_letter_code
_entity_poly.pdbx_strand_id
1 'polypeptide(L)'
;MKLLYLLPLLFPVFLSAQFVAPAASPAAETKVEVGYTNLSISYHRPNVRGRVIFGELLPWSKIWRAGANENTILTVDGPVTIGETEIPEGSYSLFLIPEKEGNWTWVINSDTENWGARDYDHRRDLVRVPAKPRKLTERVETLEYRWLNVDPQSVDLTLEWEWQRLSLPISLPTEDQVADRAARYLNPAQDPNEYYAIARYYLDNGMSLTKAKAWMDRWAAKKKEQFGRTRYQAIIEYKLGNEEKGKRLMQRSLELAREAGNEHYVRMNEQSLKDWTRELTEISADSLLARSLQYHDPDRQWGRRTHMLQLAESRPDNSVRHTRLTLYPHTADFDMQQIRGRDKIQMRYLDGTYSFSLNGNMEVSEEKRKKLRMTEERTKWMRDYYTYLFGLPMKLQDAGTFLQPNVHKVWFDGKEMLELEVHYAPETGKDIWFFYFDPKTYALSGYAFYHEKDGPGTGEYILLEGETIIDRMKLPAERHWYYTKNKLYLGTDEILN
;
A
#
# COMPACT_ATOMS: atom_id res chain seq x y z
N MET A 1 -70.51 28.50 -71.23
CA MET A 1 -70.78 29.74 -70.48
C MET A 1 -69.86 29.78 -69.25
N LYS A 2 -69.48 30.98 -68.81
CA LYS A 2 -68.29 31.35 -68.02
C LYS A 2 -68.11 30.72 -66.62
N LEU A 3 -66.81 30.60 -66.24
CA LEU A 3 -66.14 30.80 -64.93
C LEU A 3 -66.96 30.73 -63.62
N LEU A 4 -66.38 30.10 -62.59
CA LEU A 4 -65.80 30.82 -61.45
C LEU A 4 -64.86 29.89 -60.64
N TYR A 5 -63.56 30.18 -60.64
CA TYR A 5 -62.60 29.61 -59.68
C TYR A 5 -62.59 30.49 -58.43
N LEU A 6 -63.02 29.96 -57.28
CA LEU A 6 -62.90 30.64 -55.99
C LEU A 6 -61.56 30.24 -55.36
N LEU A 7 -60.60 31.17 -55.35
CA LEU A 7 -59.30 31.01 -54.72
C LEU A 7 -59.46 31.22 -53.19
N PRO A 8 -59.16 30.25 -52.31
CA PRO A 8 -59.18 30.48 -50.88
C PRO A 8 -57.94 31.29 -50.49
N LEU A 9 -58.17 32.47 -49.93
CA LEU A 9 -57.13 33.36 -49.41
C LEU A 9 -56.55 32.73 -48.13
N LEU A 10 -55.39 32.07 -48.26
CA LEU A 10 -54.60 31.61 -47.12
C LEU A 10 -53.95 32.82 -46.44
N PHE A 11 -54.53 33.27 -45.33
CA PHE A 11 -53.84 34.19 -44.41
C PHE A 11 -52.70 33.43 -43.72
N PRO A 12 -51.46 33.94 -43.75
CA PRO A 12 -50.38 33.37 -42.95
C PRO A 12 -50.69 33.62 -41.47
N VAL A 13 -50.88 32.55 -40.72
CA VAL A 13 -50.86 32.59 -39.25
C VAL A 13 -49.41 32.83 -38.86
N PHE A 14 -49.09 34.05 -38.46
CA PHE A 14 -47.81 34.33 -37.82
C PHE A 14 -47.81 33.68 -36.43
N LEU A 15 -47.21 32.50 -36.31
CA LEU A 15 -46.73 32.00 -35.03
C LEU A 15 -45.62 32.94 -34.56
N SER A 16 -45.93 33.86 -33.66
CA SER A 16 -44.91 34.56 -32.90
C SER A 16 -44.22 33.53 -32.00
N ALA A 17 -43.01 33.13 -32.35
CA ALA A 17 -42.12 32.45 -31.41
C ALA A 17 -41.90 33.40 -30.22
N GLN A 18 -42.45 33.04 -29.06
CA GLN A 18 -42.26 33.79 -27.84
C GLN A 18 -40.77 33.75 -27.48
N PHE A 19 -40.16 34.90 -27.20
CA PHE A 19 -38.77 34.95 -26.77
C PHE A 19 -38.62 34.23 -25.43
N VAL A 20 -37.87 33.14 -25.40
CA VAL A 20 -37.51 32.41 -24.18
C VAL A 20 -36.07 32.74 -23.84
N ALA A 21 -35.88 33.55 -22.79
CA ALA A 21 -34.55 33.81 -22.25
C ALA A 21 -33.97 32.54 -21.60
N PRO A 22 -32.64 32.31 -21.65
CA PRO A 22 -32.01 31.22 -20.91
C PRO A 22 -32.31 31.30 -19.41
N ALA A 23 -32.61 30.16 -18.79
CA ALA A 23 -32.87 30.09 -17.36
C ALA A 23 -31.66 30.56 -16.55
N ALA A 24 -31.90 31.34 -15.48
CA ALA A 24 -30.84 31.86 -14.62
C ALA A 24 -30.08 30.76 -13.85
N SER A 25 -30.71 29.58 -13.68
CA SER A 25 -30.13 28.37 -13.10
C SER A 25 -30.43 27.21 -14.05
N PRO A 26 -29.48 26.86 -14.94
CA PRO A 26 -29.65 25.78 -15.89
C PRO A 26 -29.93 24.44 -15.19
N ALA A 27 -30.75 23.60 -15.83
CA ALA A 27 -30.96 22.23 -15.40
C ALA A 27 -29.69 21.39 -15.64
N ALA A 28 -29.50 20.37 -14.81
CA ALA A 28 -28.45 19.37 -14.96
C ALA A 28 -28.92 18.02 -14.43
N GLU A 29 -28.33 16.96 -14.96
CA GLU A 29 -28.54 15.58 -14.53
C GLU A 29 -27.20 14.85 -14.54
N THR A 30 -26.98 13.97 -13.56
CA THR A 30 -25.86 13.02 -13.57
C THR A 30 -26.32 11.63 -13.13
N LYS A 31 -25.73 10.60 -13.72
CA LYS A 31 -26.12 9.19 -13.55
C LYS A 31 -24.93 8.32 -13.17
N VAL A 32 -25.17 7.26 -12.43
CA VAL A 32 -24.18 6.22 -12.11
C VAL A 32 -24.87 4.86 -12.02
N GLU A 33 -24.20 3.82 -12.50
CA GLU A 33 -24.57 2.43 -12.24
C GLU A 33 -23.68 1.90 -11.12
N VAL A 34 -24.30 1.35 -10.07
CA VAL A 34 -23.60 0.77 -8.92
C VAL A 34 -24.16 -0.62 -8.67
N GLY A 35 -23.30 -1.63 -8.76
CA GLY A 35 -23.75 -3.03 -8.68
C GLY A 35 -24.72 -3.36 -9.82
N TYR A 36 -26.00 -3.53 -9.48
CA TYR A 36 -27.10 -3.77 -10.45
C TYR A 36 -28.15 -2.65 -10.48
N THR A 37 -27.86 -1.50 -9.86
CA THR A 37 -28.82 -0.40 -9.68
C THR A 37 -28.29 0.86 -10.35
N ASN A 38 -29.11 1.50 -11.18
CA ASN A 38 -28.89 2.82 -11.72
C ASN A 38 -29.47 3.89 -10.78
N LEU A 39 -28.65 4.92 -10.54
CA LEU A 39 -28.99 6.07 -9.73
C LEU A 39 -28.84 7.34 -10.59
N SER A 40 -29.78 8.27 -10.48
CA SER A 40 -29.67 9.59 -11.10
C SER A 40 -30.10 10.71 -10.17
N ILE A 41 -29.51 11.90 -10.38
CA ILE A 41 -29.89 13.12 -9.68
C ILE A 41 -30.13 14.22 -10.72
N SER A 42 -31.32 14.80 -10.69
CA SER A 42 -31.76 15.89 -11.56
C SER A 42 -32.01 17.14 -10.73
N TYR A 43 -31.43 18.27 -11.14
CA TYR A 43 -31.39 19.50 -10.33
C TYR A 43 -31.17 20.74 -11.21
N HIS A 44 -31.38 21.92 -10.63
CA HIS A 44 -30.96 23.19 -11.24
C HIS A 44 -29.79 23.81 -10.48
N ARG A 45 -28.86 24.39 -11.23
CA ARG A 45 -27.53 24.80 -10.76
C ARG A 45 -27.44 26.31 -10.52
N PRO A 46 -27.74 26.82 -9.31
CA PRO A 46 -27.54 28.24 -9.01
C PRO A 46 -26.05 28.62 -8.94
N ASN A 47 -25.75 29.85 -9.33
CA ASN A 47 -24.43 30.46 -9.15
C ASN A 47 -24.39 31.30 -7.87
N VAL A 48 -23.23 31.44 -7.23
CA VAL A 48 -23.09 32.30 -6.04
C VAL A 48 -23.31 33.77 -6.39
N ARG A 49 -22.75 34.25 -7.50
CA ARG A 49 -22.85 35.62 -8.04
C ARG A 49 -22.49 36.71 -7.01
N GLY A 50 -21.46 36.45 -6.21
CA GLY A 50 -20.98 37.39 -5.19
C GLY A 50 -21.88 37.56 -3.96
N ARG A 51 -22.94 36.76 -3.83
CA ARG A 51 -23.84 36.76 -2.67
C ARG A 51 -23.28 35.89 -1.55
N VAL A 52 -23.64 36.19 -0.31
CA VAL A 52 -23.48 35.25 0.81
C VAL A 52 -24.61 34.23 0.73
N ILE A 53 -24.27 32.95 0.60
CA ILE A 53 -25.28 31.91 0.39
C ILE A 53 -25.92 31.51 1.71
N PHE A 54 -25.15 30.91 2.61
CA PHE A 54 -25.69 30.39 3.86
C PHE A 54 -25.72 31.47 4.94
N GLY A 55 -26.88 31.67 5.56
CA GLY A 55 -27.14 32.72 6.55
C GLY A 55 -27.79 33.99 5.98
N GLU A 56 -27.74 34.20 4.66
CA GLU A 56 -28.41 35.32 3.99
C GLU A 56 -29.41 34.82 2.94
N LEU A 57 -28.92 34.35 1.77
CA LEU A 57 -29.80 33.83 0.71
C LEU A 57 -30.59 32.61 1.18
N LEU A 58 -29.93 31.72 1.91
CA LEU A 58 -30.48 30.53 2.54
C LEU A 58 -30.37 30.69 4.06
N PRO A 59 -31.48 30.96 4.76
CA PRO A 59 -31.47 31.03 6.22
C PRO A 59 -31.04 29.71 6.85
N TRP A 60 -30.29 29.78 7.95
CA TRP A 60 -29.97 28.61 8.76
C TRP A 60 -31.20 27.96 9.37
N SER A 61 -31.12 26.65 9.63
CA SER A 61 -32.17 25.82 10.25
C SER A 61 -33.50 25.84 9.48
N LYS A 62 -33.46 26.17 8.18
CA LYS A 62 -34.60 26.14 7.26
C LYS A 62 -34.38 25.14 6.15
N ILE A 63 -35.46 24.45 5.76
CA ILE A 63 -35.38 23.48 4.69
C ILE A 63 -35.14 24.16 3.34
N TRP A 64 -34.24 23.57 2.56
CA TRP A 64 -33.85 24.02 1.23
C TRP A 64 -33.91 22.84 0.27
N ARG A 65 -34.42 23.08 -0.95
CA ARG A 65 -34.51 22.10 -2.06
C ARG A 65 -33.16 21.62 -2.62
N ALA A 66 -32.05 22.00 -1.97
CA ALA A 66 -30.68 21.65 -2.38
C ALA A 66 -30.37 21.96 -3.87
N GLY A 67 -30.97 23.04 -4.39
CA GLY A 67 -30.98 23.43 -5.80
C GLY A 67 -31.76 24.72 -6.04
N ALA A 68 -32.14 24.97 -7.30
CA ALA A 68 -32.98 26.10 -7.72
C ALA A 68 -34.25 25.62 -8.45
N ASN A 69 -35.23 26.52 -8.65
CA ASN A 69 -36.49 26.23 -9.35
C ASN A 69 -37.27 25.02 -8.77
N GLU A 70 -37.50 23.99 -9.58
CA GLU A 70 -38.10 22.69 -9.22
C GLU A 70 -37.27 21.93 -8.16
N ASN A 71 -37.83 20.86 -7.61
CA ASN A 71 -37.13 20.02 -6.64
C ASN A 71 -35.91 19.33 -7.26
N THR A 72 -34.89 19.14 -6.43
CA THR A 72 -33.80 18.20 -6.75
C THR A 72 -34.36 16.79 -6.61
N ILE A 73 -34.31 16.00 -7.69
CA ILE A 73 -34.92 14.66 -7.74
C ILE A 73 -33.84 13.60 -7.81
N LEU A 74 -33.79 12.74 -6.78
CA LEU A 74 -33.03 11.50 -6.77
C LEU A 74 -33.91 10.38 -7.32
N THR A 75 -33.47 9.69 -8.37
CA THR A 75 -34.14 8.50 -8.91
C THR A 75 -33.27 7.28 -8.72
N VAL A 76 -33.89 6.19 -8.27
CA VAL A 76 -33.25 4.89 -8.05
C VAL A 76 -34.09 3.83 -8.75
N ASP A 77 -33.47 2.96 -9.56
CA ASP A 77 -34.18 1.90 -10.32
C ASP A 77 -34.22 0.54 -9.60
N GLY A 78 -33.88 0.54 -8.31
CA GLY A 78 -33.83 -0.62 -7.45
C GLY A 78 -33.76 -0.20 -5.98
N PRO A 79 -33.92 -1.15 -5.04
CA PRO A 79 -33.85 -0.84 -3.62
C PRO A 79 -32.46 -0.33 -3.22
N VAL A 80 -32.43 0.71 -2.40
CA VAL A 80 -31.22 1.28 -1.80
C VAL A 80 -31.44 1.49 -0.30
N THR A 81 -30.37 1.64 0.46
CA THR A 81 -30.44 2.05 1.87
C THR A 81 -29.79 3.42 2.03
N ILE A 82 -30.52 4.37 2.62
CA ILE A 82 -30.04 5.71 2.94
C ILE A 82 -30.19 5.92 4.44
N GLY A 83 -29.07 6.16 5.14
CA GLY A 83 -29.04 6.09 6.60
C GLY A 83 -29.31 4.66 7.07
N GLU A 84 -30.37 4.47 7.85
CA GLU A 84 -30.83 3.15 8.32
C GLU A 84 -32.13 2.71 7.62
N THR A 85 -32.59 3.46 6.61
CA THR A 85 -33.88 3.26 5.96
C THR A 85 -33.70 2.67 4.57
N GLU A 86 -34.36 1.54 4.33
CA GLU A 86 -34.51 0.98 2.99
C GLU A 86 -35.52 1.80 2.18
N ILE A 87 -35.10 2.22 0.99
CA ILE A 87 -35.87 3.04 0.06
C ILE A 87 -36.07 2.20 -1.21
N PRO A 88 -37.33 1.93 -1.61
CA PRO A 88 -37.60 1.15 -2.80
C PRO A 88 -37.26 1.92 -4.08
N GLU A 89 -37.30 1.21 -5.22
CA GLU A 89 -37.27 1.82 -6.55
C GLU A 89 -38.27 2.99 -6.65
N GLY A 90 -37.84 4.12 -7.21
CA GLY A 90 -38.67 5.29 -7.40
C GLY A 90 -37.90 6.61 -7.53
N SER A 91 -38.66 7.71 -7.59
CA SER A 91 -38.13 9.08 -7.59
C SER A 91 -38.52 9.79 -6.30
N TYR A 92 -37.55 10.51 -5.73
CA TYR A 92 -37.68 11.17 -4.43
C TYR A 92 -37.11 12.57 -4.48
N SER A 93 -37.75 13.51 -3.78
CA SER A 93 -37.20 14.85 -3.61
C SER A 93 -36.13 14.86 -2.55
N LEU A 94 -35.02 15.52 -2.87
CA LEU A 94 -33.89 15.74 -1.98
C LEU A 94 -33.95 17.16 -1.42
N PHE A 95 -33.99 17.26 -0.10
CA PHE A 95 -33.88 18.51 0.62
C PHE A 95 -32.70 18.49 1.59
N LEU A 96 -32.32 19.68 2.04
CA LEU A 96 -31.23 19.91 2.96
C LEU A 96 -31.62 20.96 4.01
N ILE A 97 -31.28 20.72 5.26
CA ILE A 97 -31.42 21.68 6.36
C ILE A 97 -30.01 22.07 6.79
N PRO A 98 -29.51 23.25 6.38
CA PRO A 98 -28.19 23.72 6.78
C PRO A 98 -28.23 24.28 8.20
N GLU A 99 -27.23 23.94 9.00
CA GLU A 99 -27.04 24.47 10.35
C GLU A 99 -25.81 25.37 10.41
N LYS A 100 -25.90 26.44 11.21
CA LYS A 100 -24.78 27.39 11.38
C LYS A 100 -23.58 26.71 12.04
N GLU A 101 -23.85 25.83 12.99
CA GLU A 101 -22.87 25.05 13.73
C GLU A 101 -23.31 23.59 13.77
N GLY A 102 -22.36 22.65 13.64
CA GLY A 102 -22.64 21.22 13.68
C GLY A 102 -23.02 20.61 12.33
N ASN A 103 -23.86 19.58 12.38
CA ASN A 103 -24.23 18.79 11.20
C ASN A 103 -25.42 19.40 10.49
N TRP A 104 -25.41 19.33 9.17
CA TRP A 104 -26.58 19.58 8.34
C TRP A 104 -27.42 18.31 8.25
N THR A 105 -28.64 18.40 7.72
CA THR A 105 -29.53 17.24 7.57
C THR A 105 -29.99 17.10 6.13
N TRP A 106 -29.66 15.97 5.49
CA TRP A 106 -30.31 15.52 4.27
C TRP A 106 -31.71 15.01 4.60
N VAL A 107 -32.67 15.29 3.72
CA VAL A 107 -34.04 14.82 3.86
C VAL A 107 -34.48 14.22 2.53
N ILE A 108 -34.89 12.95 2.55
CA ILE A 108 -35.48 12.27 1.40
C ILE A 108 -36.99 12.29 1.60
N ASN A 109 -37.72 12.82 0.62
CA ASN A 109 -39.17 13.00 0.68
C ASN A 109 -39.86 12.36 -0.53
N SER A 110 -41.01 11.72 -0.31
CA SER A 110 -41.73 10.98 -1.36
C SER A 110 -42.52 11.88 -2.32
N ASP A 111 -42.60 13.19 -2.09
CA ASP A 111 -43.30 14.14 -2.95
C ASP A 111 -42.36 14.79 -3.95
N THR A 112 -42.59 14.57 -5.24
CA THR A 112 -41.72 15.01 -6.33
C THR A 112 -42.24 16.23 -7.10
N GLU A 113 -43.49 16.66 -6.87
CA GLU A 113 -44.16 17.66 -7.71
C GLU A 113 -44.04 19.11 -7.22
N ASN A 114 -43.36 19.34 -6.08
CA ASN A 114 -43.31 20.66 -5.48
C ASN A 114 -42.37 21.63 -6.21
N TRP A 115 -42.78 22.90 -6.30
CA TRP A 115 -41.91 24.00 -6.75
C TRP A 115 -40.99 24.44 -5.60
N GLY A 116 -39.95 23.65 -5.36
CA GLY A 116 -39.02 23.84 -4.27
C GLY A 116 -39.62 23.54 -2.90
N ALA A 117 -39.33 24.39 -1.90
CA ALA A 117 -39.71 24.13 -0.50
C ALA A 117 -41.06 24.75 -0.08
N ARG A 118 -41.81 25.36 -1.01
CA ARG A 118 -43.00 26.15 -0.67
C ARG A 118 -44.14 25.31 -0.11
N ASP A 119 -44.34 24.13 -0.68
CA ASP A 119 -45.40 23.18 -0.33
C ASP A 119 -44.84 21.92 0.36
N TYR A 120 -43.67 22.06 1.00
CA TYR A 120 -43.00 20.98 1.70
C TYR A 120 -43.86 20.45 2.87
N ASP A 121 -44.10 19.13 2.87
CA ASP A 121 -44.78 18.41 3.94
C ASP A 121 -43.86 17.38 4.60
N HIS A 122 -43.46 17.67 5.84
CA HIS A 122 -42.59 16.79 6.64
C HIS A 122 -43.17 15.39 6.88
N ARG A 123 -44.49 15.20 6.75
CA ARG A 123 -45.12 13.87 6.90
C ARG A 123 -44.80 12.92 5.75
N ARG A 124 -44.25 13.46 4.66
CA ARG A 124 -43.80 12.70 3.48
C ARG A 124 -42.29 12.44 3.49
N ASP A 125 -41.59 12.82 4.56
CA ASP A 125 -40.18 12.47 4.73
C ASP A 125 -40.06 10.96 4.97
N LEU A 126 -39.23 10.30 4.16
CA LEU A 126 -38.89 8.89 4.31
C LEU A 126 -37.73 8.72 5.30
N VAL A 127 -36.70 9.56 5.17
CA VAL A 127 -35.53 9.52 6.05
C VAL A 127 -34.87 10.90 6.16
N ARG A 128 -34.31 11.15 7.34
CA ARG A 128 -33.47 12.31 7.62
C ARG A 128 -32.08 11.83 8.05
N VAL A 129 -31.04 12.24 7.33
CA VAL A 129 -29.67 11.78 7.55
C VAL A 129 -28.78 12.95 7.94
N PRO A 130 -28.14 12.91 9.13
CA PRO A 130 -27.17 13.93 9.50
C PRO A 130 -25.92 13.82 8.61
N ALA A 131 -25.42 14.96 8.13
CA ALA A 131 -24.20 15.03 7.34
C ALA A 131 -23.35 16.20 7.81
N LYS A 132 -22.05 15.93 8.00
CA LYS A 132 -21.10 16.95 8.44
C LYS A 132 -20.60 17.76 7.24
N PRO A 133 -20.88 19.07 7.14
CA PRO A 133 -20.35 19.88 6.06
C PRO A 133 -18.83 19.98 6.16
N ARG A 134 -18.15 19.86 5.02
CA ARG A 134 -16.71 20.07 4.90
C ARG A 134 -16.45 21.38 4.17
N LYS A 135 -15.59 22.21 4.75
CA LYS A 135 -15.15 23.44 4.09
C LYS A 135 -14.16 23.11 2.97
N LEU A 136 -14.41 23.63 1.78
CA LEU A 136 -13.54 23.51 0.62
C LEU A 136 -12.38 24.51 0.68
N THR A 137 -11.25 24.14 0.08
CA THR A 137 -10.07 25.02 -0.07
C THR A 137 -10.24 26.03 -1.20
N GLU A 138 -11.03 25.68 -2.22
CA GLU A 138 -11.38 26.54 -3.34
C GLU A 138 -12.88 26.77 -3.38
N ARG A 139 -13.30 27.96 -3.80
CA ARG A 139 -14.71 28.32 -3.90
C ARG A 139 -15.32 27.74 -5.17
N VAL A 140 -16.44 27.04 -5.03
CA VAL A 140 -17.24 26.50 -6.12
C VAL A 140 -18.35 27.49 -6.48
N GLU A 141 -18.25 28.12 -7.65
CA GLU A 141 -19.19 29.18 -8.06
C GLU A 141 -20.59 28.64 -8.42
N THR A 142 -20.66 27.48 -9.08
CA THR A 142 -21.90 26.88 -9.55
C THR A 142 -22.17 25.61 -8.77
N LEU A 143 -23.36 25.49 -8.16
CA LEU A 143 -23.75 24.28 -7.43
C LEU A 143 -23.59 23.05 -8.31
N GLU A 144 -23.00 21.99 -7.75
CA GLU A 144 -22.75 20.74 -8.44
C GLU A 144 -23.07 19.52 -7.58
N TYR A 145 -23.61 18.47 -8.22
CA TYR A 145 -23.67 17.13 -7.66
C TYR A 145 -22.71 16.19 -8.38
N ARG A 146 -22.09 15.28 -7.62
CA ARG A 146 -21.18 14.26 -8.13
C ARG A 146 -21.41 12.93 -7.42
N TRP A 147 -21.27 11.84 -8.16
CA TRP A 147 -21.17 10.50 -7.62
C TRP A 147 -19.71 10.19 -7.31
N LEU A 148 -19.37 10.01 -6.04
CA LEU A 148 -18.01 9.74 -5.57
C LEU A 148 -17.97 8.43 -4.79
N ASN A 149 -16.76 7.90 -4.58
CA ASN A 149 -16.53 6.69 -3.78
C ASN A 149 -17.41 5.51 -4.22
N VAL A 150 -17.54 5.32 -5.53
CA VAL A 150 -18.32 4.23 -6.12
C VAL A 150 -17.61 2.91 -5.83
N ASP A 151 -18.27 2.06 -5.07
CA ASP A 151 -17.90 0.68 -4.75
C ASP A 151 -19.10 -0.24 -5.09
N PRO A 152 -18.93 -1.55 -5.36
CA PRO A 152 -20.07 -2.40 -5.71
C PRO A 152 -21.24 -2.40 -4.75
N GLN A 153 -21.05 -2.03 -3.46
CA GLN A 153 -22.14 -1.97 -2.48
C GLN A 153 -22.53 -0.57 -2.04
N SER A 154 -21.85 0.49 -2.51
CA SER A 154 -22.11 1.83 -2.01
C SER A 154 -21.66 2.94 -2.97
N VAL A 155 -22.28 4.10 -2.84
CA VAL A 155 -21.85 5.34 -3.49
C VAL A 155 -22.17 6.55 -2.62
N ASP A 156 -21.36 7.60 -2.73
CA ASP A 156 -21.65 8.90 -2.13
C ASP A 156 -22.23 9.87 -3.16
N LEU A 157 -23.46 10.34 -2.94
CA LEU A 157 -23.98 11.52 -3.62
C LEU A 157 -23.42 12.77 -2.94
N THR A 158 -22.57 13.51 -3.63
CA THR A 158 -21.85 14.66 -3.08
C THR A 158 -22.32 15.97 -3.70
N LEU A 159 -22.80 16.89 -2.86
CA LEU A 159 -23.08 18.29 -3.21
C LEU A 159 -21.86 19.16 -2.92
N GLU A 160 -21.49 20.00 -3.87
CA GLU A 160 -20.51 21.07 -3.70
C GLU A 160 -21.08 22.41 -4.13
N TRP A 161 -21.04 23.41 -3.25
CA TRP A 161 -21.41 24.77 -3.61
C TRP A 161 -20.80 25.80 -2.66
N GLU A 162 -20.36 26.92 -3.22
CA GLU A 162 -19.66 27.98 -2.50
C GLU A 162 -18.42 27.44 -1.79
N TRP A 163 -18.45 27.31 -0.46
CA TRP A 163 -17.33 26.78 0.33
C TRP A 163 -17.65 25.43 0.95
N GLN A 164 -18.79 24.82 0.64
CA GLN A 164 -19.30 23.65 1.34
C GLN A 164 -19.32 22.43 0.43
N ARG A 165 -18.84 21.32 0.97
CA ARG A 165 -19.04 19.96 0.45
C ARG A 165 -19.86 19.16 1.46
N LEU A 166 -20.86 18.46 0.97
CA LEU A 166 -21.67 17.54 1.77
C LEU A 166 -21.90 16.25 1.00
N SER A 167 -21.75 15.11 1.66
CA SER A 167 -21.93 13.79 1.05
C SER A 167 -23.09 13.06 1.72
N LEU A 168 -23.90 12.37 0.91
CA LEU A 168 -24.95 11.46 1.33
C LEU A 168 -24.53 10.03 0.90
N PRO A 169 -24.12 9.19 1.85
CA PRO A 169 -23.84 7.78 1.56
C PRO A 169 -25.12 7.02 1.22
N ILE A 170 -25.06 6.22 0.16
CA ILE A 170 -26.13 5.34 -0.31
C ILE A 170 -25.56 3.93 -0.40
N SER A 171 -26.17 2.97 0.28
CA SER A 171 -25.79 1.55 0.23
C SER A 171 -26.75 0.76 -0.67
N LEU A 172 -26.26 -0.30 -1.29
CA LEU A 172 -27.02 -1.13 -2.24
C LEU A 172 -26.99 -2.61 -1.81
N PRO A 173 -28.07 -3.37 -2.04
CA PRO A 173 -28.14 -4.79 -1.69
C PRO A 173 -27.45 -5.69 -2.72
N THR A 174 -26.32 -5.23 -3.29
CA THR A 174 -25.65 -5.89 -4.40
C THR A 174 -25.14 -7.28 -4.02
N GLU A 175 -24.65 -7.49 -2.80
CA GLU A 175 -24.22 -8.82 -2.36
C GLU A 175 -25.37 -9.84 -2.40
N ASP A 176 -26.58 -9.44 -1.99
CA ASP A 176 -27.76 -10.31 -1.98
C ASP A 176 -28.27 -10.55 -3.40
N GLN A 177 -28.28 -9.51 -4.25
CA GLN A 177 -28.59 -9.67 -5.67
C GLN A 177 -27.61 -10.63 -6.37
N VAL A 178 -26.32 -10.58 -6.04
CA VAL A 178 -25.31 -11.53 -6.52
C VAL A 178 -25.60 -12.93 -6.00
N ALA A 179 -25.94 -13.08 -4.73
CA ALA A 179 -26.29 -14.38 -4.14
C ALA A 179 -27.50 -15.02 -4.83
N ASP A 180 -28.56 -14.25 -5.07
CA ASP A 180 -29.77 -14.72 -5.74
C ASP A 180 -29.53 -15.15 -7.19
N ARG A 181 -28.70 -14.39 -7.93
CA ARG A 181 -28.30 -14.75 -9.29
C ARG A 181 -27.45 -16.02 -9.28
N ALA A 182 -26.50 -16.11 -8.35
CA ALA A 182 -25.64 -17.29 -8.21
C ALA A 182 -26.42 -18.56 -7.87
N ALA A 183 -27.41 -18.46 -6.98
CA ALA A 183 -28.29 -19.57 -6.65
C ALA A 183 -29.08 -20.07 -7.86
N ARG A 184 -29.51 -19.15 -8.75
CA ARG A 184 -30.26 -19.47 -9.97
C ARG A 184 -29.39 -20.09 -11.07
N TYR A 185 -28.18 -19.58 -11.29
CA TYR A 185 -27.38 -19.93 -12.47
C TYR A 185 -26.20 -20.85 -12.19
N LEU A 186 -25.72 -20.94 -10.95
CA LEU A 186 -24.53 -21.70 -10.58
C LEU A 186 -24.86 -22.94 -9.76
N ASN A 187 -26.06 -23.53 -9.88
CA ASN A 187 -26.39 -24.77 -9.17
C ASN A 187 -27.14 -25.78 -10.07
N PRO A 188 -26.44 -26.59 -10.88
CA PRO A 188 -24.98 -26.58 -11.07
C PRO A 188 -24.52 -25.51 -12.08
N ALA A 189 -23.30 -25.00 -11.90
CA ALA A 189 -22.61 -24.19 -12.91
C ALA A 189 -22.28 -25.02 -14.17
N GLN A 190 -22.24 -24.36 -15.34
CA GLN A 190 -21.89 -25.01 -16.62
C GLN A 190 -20.38 -25.23 -16.74
N ASP A 191 -19.58 -24.25 -16.31
CA ASP A 191 -18.13 -24.36 -16.16
C ASP A 191 -17.77 -24.22 -14.67
N PRO A 192 -17.05 -25.19 -14.06
CA PRO A 192 -16.55 -25.04 -12.70
C PRO A 192 -15.76 -23.74 -12.46
N ASN A 193 -15.15 -23.14 -13.49
CA ASN A 193 -14.48 -21.83 -13.35
C ASN A 193 -15.42 -20.71 -12.89
N GLU A 194 -16.73 -20.83 -13.12
CA GLU A 194 -17.73 -19.87 -12.63
C GLU A 194 -17.79 -19.85 -11.10
N TYR A 195 -17.60 -21.01 -10.44
CA TYR A 195 -17.48 -21.07 -8.97
C TYR A 195 -16.27 -20.28 -8.47
N TYR A 196 -15.14 -20.36 -9.17
CA TYR A 196 -13.97 -19.57 -8.82
C TYR A 196 -14.20 -18.07 -9.08
N ALA A 197 -14.83 -17.72 -10.21
CA ALA A 197 -15.11 -16.33 -10.56
C ALA A 197 -15.98 -15.65 -9.50
N ILE A 198 -17.05 -16.31 -9.05
CA ILE A 198 -17.88 -15.75 -7.99
C ILE A 198 -17.18 -15.73 -6.63
N ALA A 199 -16.39 -16.76 -6.27
CA ALA A 199 -15.59 -16.74 -5.05
C ALA A 199 -14.62 -15.55 -5.01
N ARG A 200 -13.99 -15.24 -6.14
CA ARG A 200 -13.13 -14.07 -6.30
C ARG A 200 -13.90 -12.77 -6.21
N TYR A 201 -15.08 -12.68 -6.82
CA TYR A 201 -15.93 -11.51 -6.72
C TYR A 201 -16.28 -11.18 -5.25
N TYR A 202 -16.65 -12.19 -4.45
CA TYR A 202 -16.90 -11.96 -3.02
C TYR A 202 -15.63 -11.48 -2.29
N LEU A 203 -14.48 -12.10 -2.55
CA LEU A 203 -13.22 -11.75 -1.90
C LEU A 203 -12.72 -10.34 -2.29
N ASP A 204 -12.78 -9.99 -3.56
CA ASP A 204 -12.22 -8.74 -4.11
C ASP A 204 -13.02 -7.51 -3.69
N ASN A 205 -14.34 -7.67 -3.49
CA ASN A 205 -15.24 -6.58 -3.13
C ASN A 205 -15.55 -6.54 -1.64
N GLY A 206 -14.73 -7.19 -0.79
CA GLY A 206 -14.88 -7.16 0.66
C GLY A 206 -16.21 -7.72 1.18
N MET A 207 -16.88 -8.56 0.40
CA MET A 207 -18.17 -9.17 0.71
C MET A 207 -18.00 -10.40 1.62
N SER A 208 -19.09 -11.13 1.88
CA SER A 208 -19.07 -12.33 2.74
C SER A 208 -18.00 -13.37 2.35
N LEU A 209 -16.97 -13.49 3.20
CA LEU A 209 -15.91 -14.50 3.06
C LEU A 209 -16.43 -15.93 3.21
N THR A 210 -17.49 -16.14 3.97
CA THR A 210 -18.14 -17.45 4.11
C THR A 210 -18.78 -17.88 2.79
N LYS A 211 -19.47 -16.96 2.08
CA LYS A 211 -19.97 -17.22 0.72
C LYS A 211 -18.82 -17.44 -0.26
N ALA A 212 -17.76 -16.61 -0.20
CA ALA A 212 -16.55 -16.79 -1.01
C ALA A 212 -15.95 -18.19 -0.85
N LYS A 213 -15.79 -18.65 0.40
CA LYS A 213 -15.30 -19.98 0.74
C LYS A 213 -16.16 -21.08 0.16
N ALA A 214 -17.48 -21.01 0.33
CA ALA A 214 -18.40 -22.03 -0.17
C ALA A 214 -18.27 -22.22 -1.70
N TRP A 215 -18.15 -21.12 -2.44
CA TRP A 215 -17.92 -21.16 -3.88
C TRP A 215 -16.52 -21.67 -4.25
N MET A 216 -15.48 -21.24 -3.53
CA MET A 216 -14.11 -21.71 -3.74
C MET A 216 -13.99 -23.23 -3.49
N ASP A 217 -14.65 -23.76 -2.47
CA ASP A 217 -14.66 -25.19 -2.16
C ASP A 217 -15.38 -25.99 -3.26
N ARG A 218 -16.49 -25.48 -3.82
CA ARG A 218 -17.16 -26.08 -4.99
C ARG A 218 -16.24 -26.14 -6.22
N TRP A 219 -15.47 -25.07 -6.44
CA TRP A 219 -14.45 -25.07 -7.48
C TRP A 219 -13.38 -26.14 -7.22
N ALA A 220 -12.80 -26.16 -6.01
CA ALA A 220 -11.72 -27.06 -5.63
C ALA A 220 -12.13 -28.55 -5.69
N ALA A 221 -13.41 -28.86 -5.47
CA ALA A 221 -13.94 -30.22 -5.61
C ALA A 221 -14.04 -30.71 -7.07
N LYS A 222 -13.94 -29.81 -8.07
CA LYS A 222 -14.14 -30.13 -9.49
C LYS A 222 -12.88 -30.05 -10.34
N LYS A 223 -11.85 -29.34 -9.89
CA LYS A 223 -10.63 -29.08 -10.65
C LYS A 223 -9.40 -29.44 -9.83
N LYS A 224 -8.31 -29.75 -10.53
CA LYS A 224 -6.99 -29.88 -9.89
C LYS A 224 -6.54 -28.53 -9.35
N GLU A 225 -5.69 -28.58 -8.34
CA GLU A 225 -5.03 -27.41 -7.76
C GLU A 225 -4.30 -26.60 -8.84
N GLN A 226 -4.32 -25.29 -8.69
CA GLN A 226 -3.66 -24.34 -9.59
C GLN A 226 -3.10 -23.23 -8.71
N PHE A 227 -1.82 -22.86 -8.87
CA PHE A 227 -1.14 -21.91 -7.99
C PHE A 227 -2.00 -20.67 -7.70
N GLY A 228 -2.54 -20.01 -8.73
CA GLY A 228 -3.31 -18.78 -8.53
C GLY A 228 -4.60 -18.99 -7.76
N ARG A 229 -5.28 -20.12 -7.95
CA ARG A 229 -6.56 -20.40 -7.28
C ARG A 229 -6.35 -20.91 -5.86
N THR A 230 -5.35 -21.76 -5.66
CA THR A 230 -4.91 -22.22 -4.34
C THR A 230 -4.45 -21.03 -3.49
N ARG A 231 -3.79 -20.02 -4.07
CA ARG A 231 -3.48 -18.74 -3.39
C ARG A 231 -4.74 -18.08 -2.83
N TYR A 232 -5.78 -17.91 -3.63
CA TYR A 232 -6.99 -17.24 -3.16
C TYR A 232 -7.79 -18.08 -2.18
N GLN A 233 -7.78 -19.41 -2.31
CA GLN A 233 -8.30 -20.30 -1.27
C GLN A 233 -7.55 -20.10 0.05
N ALA A 234 -6.22 -19.99 0.01
CA ALA A 234 -5.40 -19.70 1.19
C ALA A 234 -5.77 -18.37 1.85
N ILE A 235 -5.94 -17.31 1.05
CA ILE A 235 -6.31 -15.97 1.53
C ILE A 235 -7.69 -16.00 2.20
N ILE A 236 -8.68 -16.68 1.61
CA ILE A 236 -10.03 -16.80 2.18
C ILE A 236 -9.97 -17.52 3.52
N GLU A 237 -9.29 -18.67 3.59
CA GLU A 237 -9.16 -19.45 4.82
C GLU A 237 -8.42 -18.66 5.91
N TYR A 238 -7.33 -17.96 5.56
CA TYR A 238 -6.59 -17.13 6.50
C TYR A 238 -7.46 -15.98 7.06
N LYS A 239 -8.16 -15.24 6.19
CA LYS A 239 -9.05 -14.14 6.60
C LYS A 239 -10.27 -14.61 7.43
N LEU A 240 -10.66 -15.87 7.30
CA LEU A 240 -11.70 -16.50 8.14
C LEU A 240 -11.18 -16.98 9.50
N GLY A 241 -9.90 -16.76 9.81
CA GLY A 241 -9.26 -17.21 11.06
C GLY A 241 -8.72 -18.64 11.01
N ASN A 242 -8.82 -19.34 9.88
CA ASN A 242 -8.23 -20.68 9.70
C ASN A 242 -6.75 -20.55 9.30
N GLU A 243 -5.96 -19.83 10.10
CA GLU A 243 -4.60 -19.39 9.75
C GLU A 243 -3.69 -20.53 9.32
N GLU A 244 -3.64 -21.63 10.08
CA GLU A 244 -2.80 -22.80 9.76
C GLU A 244 -3.18 -23.43 8.42
N LYS A 245 -4.49 -23.49 8.12
CA LYS A 245 -4.96 -23.97 6.82
C LYS A 245 -4.61 -22.99 5.71
N GLY A 246 -4.76 -21.69 5.96
CA GLY A 246 -4.35 -20.63 5.04
C GLY A 246 -2.86 -20.72 4.71
N LYS A 247 -1.99 -20.80 5.71
CA LYS A 247 -0.53 -20.95 5.55
C LYS A 247 -0.17 -22.21 4.74
N ARG A 248 -0.77 -23.37 5.06
CA ARG A 248 -0.55 -24.61 4.28
C ARG A 248 -0.96 -24.46 2.81
N LEU A 249 -2.12 -23.88 2.54
CA LEU A 249 -2.58 -23.65 1.16
C LEU A 249 -1.69 -22.63 0.43
N MET A 250 -1.21 -21.61 1.13
CA MET A 250 -0.29 -20.62 0.54
C MET A 250 1.06 -21.26 0.19
N GLN A 251 1.58 -22.13 1.06
CA GLN A 251 2.77 -22.93 0.79
C GLN A 251 2.55 -23.85 -0.42
N ARG A 252 1.39 -24.50 -0.50
CA ARG A 252 1.03 -25.32 -1.66
C ARG A 252 0.96 -24.52 -2.96
N SER A 253 0.39 -23.33 -2.90
CA SER A 253 0.37 -22.37 -4.01
C SER A 253 1.78 -21.97 -4.45
N LEU A 254 2.70 -21.76 -3.50
CA LEU A 254 4.11 -21.44 -3.76
C LEU A 254 4.83 -22.57 -4.49
N GLU A 255 4.66 -23.81 -4.05
CA GLU A 255 5.20 -25.00 -4.73
C GLU A 255 4.73 -25.09 -6.18
N LEU A 256 3.41 -25.01 -6.40
CA LEU A 256 2.81 -25.04 -7.73
C LEU A 256 3.30 -23.89 -8.62
N ALA A 257 3.54 -22.71 -8.05
CA ALA A 257 4.08 -21.56 -8.80
C ALA A 257 5.54 -21.80 -9.22
N ARG A 258 6.36 -22.40 -8.35
CA ARG A 258 7.76 -22.77 -8.67
C ARG A 258 7.82 -23.85 -9.73
N GLU A 259 6.99 -24.90 -9.62
CA GLU A 259 6.87 -25.95 -10.63
C GLU A 259 6.49 -25.39 -12.01
N ALA A 260 5.61 -24.38 -12.02
CA ALA A 260 5.19 -23.70 -13.25
C ALA A 260 6.19 -22.63 -13.75
N GLY A 261 7.30 -22.38 -13.04
CA GLY A 261 8.26 -21.30 -13.35
C GLY A 261 7.65 -19.89 -13.27
N ASN A 262 6.58 -19.70 -12.49
CA ASN A 262 5.86 -18.44 -12.39
C ASN A 262 6.38 -17.57 -11.24
N GLU A 263 7.47 -16.85 -11.51
CA GLU A 263 8.16 -15.99 -10.54
C GLU A 263 7.28 -14.91 -9.91
N HIS A 264 6.24 -14.43 -10.61
CA HIS A 264 5.34 -13.43 -10.06
C HIS A 264 4.53 -13.99 -8.88
N TYR A 265 3.96 -15.19 -9.04
CA TYR A 265 3.21 -15.84 -7.97
C TYR A 265 4.11 -16.37 -6.86
N VAL A 266 5.34 -16.79 -7.18
CA VAL A 266 6.35 -17.13 -6.15
C VAL A 266 6.53 -15.95 -5.19
N ARG A 267 6.86 -14.75 -5.72
CA ARG A 267 7.05 -13.55 -4.90
C ARG A 267 5.80 -13.18 -4.09
N MET A 268 4.62 -13.19 -4.72
CA MET A 268 3.37 -12.87 -4.03
C MET A 268 3.10 -13.86 -2.88
N ASN A 269 3.35 -15.15 -3.07
CA ASN A 269 3.09 -16.19 -2.06
C ASN A 269 4.10 -16.10 -0.91
N GLU A 270 5.39 -15.91 -1.21
CA GLU A 270 6.43 -15.70 -0.19
C GLU A 270 6.16 -14.45 0.65
N GLN A 271 5.73 -13.35 0.01
CA GLN A 271 5.35 -12.13 0.73
C GLN A 271 4.18 -12.38 1.68
N SER A 272 3.11 -13.05 1.21
CA SER A 272 1.97 -13.37 2.07
C SER A 272 2.36 -14.29 3.23
N LEU A 273 3.22 -15.29 3.01
CA LEU A 273 3.72 -16.14 4.09
C LEU A 273 4.57 -15.35 5.10
N LYS A 274 5.43 -14.45 4.62
CA LYS A 274 6.19 -13.53 5.49
C LYS A 274 5.23 -12.72 6.35
N ASP A 275 4.28 -12.03 5.73
CA ASP A 275 3.33 -11.17 6.44
C ASP A 275 2.47 -11.94 7.45
N TRP A 276 2.07 -13.18 7.11
CA TRP A 276 1.24 -14.03 7.98
C TRP A 276 2.02 -14.74 9.10
N THR A 277 3.35 -14.66 9.09
CA THR A 277 4.20 -15.24 10.12
C THR A 277 4.90 -14.19 10.98
N ARG A 278 4.77 -12.90 10.64
CA ARG A 278 5.22 -11.77 11.46
C ARG A 278 4.26 -11.57 12.63
N GLU A 279 4.71 -11.95 13.82
CA GLU A 279 3.98 -11.73 15.07
C GLU A 279 4.60 -10.56 15.83
N LEU A 280 3.81 -9.56 16.23
CA LEU A 280 4.32 -8.43 17.02
C LEU A 280 4.77 -8.92 18.41
N THR A 281 5.93 -8.45 18.86
CA THR A 281 6.47 -8.82 20.18
C THR A 281 6.36 -7.66 21.18
N GLU A 282 6.45 -7.98 22.47
CA GLU A 282 6.43 -6.98 23.55
C GLU A 282 7.76 -6.24 23.73
N ILE A 283 8.87 -6.76 23.18
CA ILE A 283 10.19 -6.13 23.32
C ILE A 283 10.31 -4.92 22.38
N SER A 284 10.73 -3.77 22.92
CA SER A 284 10.99 -2.58 22.09
C SER A 284 12.28 -2.73 21.27
N ALA A 285 12.35 -2.02 20.13
CA ALA A 285 13.55 -1.96 19.30
C ALA A 285 14.81 -1.57 20.08
N ASP A 286 14.73 -0.53 20.92
CA ASP A 286 15.84 -0.08 21.75
C ASP A 286 16.29 -1.16 22.76
N SER A 287 15.31 -1.86 23.37
CA SER A 287 15.61 -2.93 24.33
C SER A 287 16.28 -4.13 23.65
N LEU A 288 15.80 -4.50 22.45
CA LEU A 288 16.41 -5.55 21.65
C LEU A 288 17.85 -5.20 21.29
N LEU A 289 18.07 -4.00 20.74
CA LEU A 289 19.41 -3.57 20.36
C LEU A 289 20.33 -3.49 21.59
N ALA A 290 19.88 -2.91 22.70
CA ALA A 290 20.68 -2.82 23.93
C ALA A 290 21.13 -4.20 24.44
N ARG A 291 20.26 -5.22 24.40
CA ARG A 291 20.62 -6.59 24.79
C ARG A 291 21.60 -7.22 23.81
N SER A 292 21.44 -6.97 22.52
CA SER A 292 22.38 -7.45 21.50
C SER A 292 23.77 -6.82 21.67
N LEU A 293 23.84 -5.52 21.95
CA LEU A 293 25.11 -4.83 22.23
C LEU A 293 25.78 -5.37 23.48
N GLN A 294 25.01 -5.66 24.54
CA GLN A 294 25.53 -6.28 25.76
C GLN A 294 26.09 -7.69 25.49
N TYR A 295 25.53 -8.42 24.52
CA TYR A 295 26.03 -9.73 24.10
C TYR A 295 27.32 -9.63 23.28
N HIS A 296 27.35 -8.72 22.30
CA HIS A 296 28.45 -8.61 21.33
C HIS A 296 29.63 -7.78 21.83
N ASP A 297 29.40 -6.65 22.51
CA ASP A 297 30.44 -5.74 22.96
C ASP A 297 30.13 -5.20 24.38
N PRO A 298 30.21 -6.07 25.41
CA PRO A 298 29.87 -5.71 26.79
C PRO A 298 30.72 -4.57 27.36
N ASP A 299 31.97 -4.43 26.89
CA ASP A 299 32.92 -3.44 27.38
C ASP A 299 32.96 -2.15 26.51
N ARG A 300 32.12 -2.07 25.47
CA ARG A 300 32.02 -0.94 24.51
C ARG A 300 33.37 -0.62 23.85
N GLN A 301 34.07 -1.65 23.37
CA GLN A 301 35.38 -1.54 22.75
C GLN A 301 35.32 -1.02 21.32
N TRP A 302 34.26 -1.34 20.56
CA TRP A 302 34.18 -1.07 19.12
C TRP A 302 34.51 0.39 18.77
N GLY A 303 33.81 1.34 19.39
CA GLY A 303 33.99 2.77 19.15
C GLY A 303 35.20 3.40 19.85
N ARG A 304 36.05 2.63 20.55
CA ARG A 304 37.10 3.17 21.44
C ARG A 304 38.51 2.70 21.10
N ARG A 305 38.65 1.64 20.30
CA ARG A 305 39.94 1.03 20.00
C ARG A 305 40.13 0.86 18.51
N THR A 306 41.35 0.51 18.13
CA THR A 306 41.69 0.03 16.80
C THR A 306 41.53 -1.49 16.81
N HIS A 307 40.94 -2.05 15.76
CA HIS A 307 40.67 -3.48 15.64
C HIS A 307 41.39 -4.05 14.42
N MET A 308 42.12 -5.14 14.60
CA MET A 308 42.76 -5.86 13.50
C MET A 308 41.99 -7.15 13.20
N LEU A 309 41.58 -7.33 11.94
CA LEU A 309 40.91 -8.53 11.47
C LEU A 309 41.72 -9.17 10.34
N GLN A 310 41.77 -10.48 10.31
CA GLN A 310 42.24 -11.25 9.17
C GLN A 310 41.04 -12.01 8.61
N LEU A 311 40.82 -11.94 7.30
CA LEU A 311 39.66 -12.51 6.63
C LEU A 311 40.09 -13.49 5.53
N ALA A 312 39.33 -14.56 5.37
CA ALA A 312 39.28 -15.37 4.15
C ALA A 312 37.93 -15.15 3.47
N GLU A 313 37.95 -14.61 2.26
CA GLU A 313 36.74 -14.27 1.49
C GLU A 313 36.65 -15.22 0.29
N SER A 314 35.82 -16.24 0.41
CA SER A 314 35.61 -17.28 -0.59
C SER A 314 34.50 -16.93 -1.57
N ARG A 315 34.59 -17.46 -2.79
CA ARG A 315 33.58 -17.29 -3.86
C ARG A 315 33.16 -18.65 -4.42
N PRO A 316 32.01 -18.75 -5.12
CA PRO A 316 31.53 -20.00 -5.70
C PRO A 316 32.48 -20.64 -6.72
N ASP A 317 33.43 -19.89 -7.27
CA ASP A 317 34.48 -20.38 -8.17
C ASP A 317 35.69 -20.97 -7.44
N ASN A 318 35.60 -21.16 -6.12
CA ASN A 318 36.66 -21.59 -5.20
C ASN A 318 37.84 -20.62 -5.07
N SER A 319 37.74 -19.40 -5.61
CA SER A 319 38.73 -18.37 -5.32
C SER A 319 38.60 -17.91 -3.87
N VAL A 320 39.75 -17.73 -3.22
CA VAL A 320 39.84 -17.20 -1.85
C VAL A 320 40.75 -15.99 -1.86
N ARG A 321 40.28 -14.92 -1.21
CA ARG A 321 41.02 -13.68 -1.04
C ARG A 321 41.31 -13.48 0.43
N HIS A 322 42.58 -13.25 0.75
CA HIS A 322 42.99 -12.98 2.12
C HIS A 322 43.12 -11.48 2.35
N THR A 323 42.48 -11.00 3.39
CA THR A 323 42.37 -9.57 3.68
C THR A 323 42.75 -9.32 5.13
N ARG A 324 43.74 -8.46 5.36
CA ARG A 324 44.04 -7.90 6.68
C ARG A 324 43.46 -6.50 6.75
N LEU A 325 42.61 -6.27 7.74
CA LEU A 325 41.98 -4.97 8.01
C LEU A 325 42.49 -4.45 9.33
N THR A 326 42.78 -3.16 9.36
CA THR A 326 42.89 -2.39 10.59
C THR A 326 41.81 -1.31 10.54
N LEU A 327 40.81 -1.47 11.40
CA LEU A 327 39.65 -0.59 11.51
C LEU A 327 39.87 0.38 12.67
N TYR A 328 39.55 1.65 12.45
CA TYR A 328 39.68 2.71 13.45
C TYR A 328 38.32 3.37 13.69
N PRO A 329 37.36 2.73 14.37
CA PRO A 329 36.00 3.27 14.48
C PRO A 329 35.91 4.62 15.23
N HIS A 330 36.97 5.01 15.93
CA HIS A 330 37.08 6.29 16.65
C HIS A 330 37.75 7.41 15.84
N THR A 331 38.29 7.10 14.65
CA THR A 331 38.84 8.09 13.70
C THR A 331 38.28 7.84 12.30
N ALA A 332 38.78 8.58 11.31
CA ALA A 332 38.45 8.34 9.91
C ALA A 332 39.43 7.36 9.23
N ASP A 333 40.43 6.87 9.98
CA ASP A 333 41.56 6.11 9.47
C ASP A 333 41.18 4.70 9.02
N PHE A 334 42.00 4.14 8.13
CA PHE A 334 41.79 2.83 7.54
C PHE A 334 43.09 2.26 6.98
N ASP A 335 43.40 1.01 7.28
CA ASP A 335 44.43 0.24 6.57
C ASP A 335 43.82 -1.10 6.12
N MET A 336 43.91 -1.38 4.83
CA MET A 336 43.56 -2.68 4.28
C MET A 336 44.70 -3.19 3.41
N GLN A 337 45.10 -4.42 3.69
CA GLN A 337 46.01 -5.18 2.85
C GLN A 337 45.31 -6.44 2.34
N GLN A 338 45.40 -6.69 1.05
CA GLN A 338 44.65 -7.76 0.40
C GLN A 338 45.55 -8.53 -0.57
N ILE A 339 45.52 -9.86 -0.46
CA ILE A 339 46.26 -10.77 -1.33
C ILE A 339 45.30 -11.33 -2.38
N ARG A 340 45.59 -11.06 -3.66
CA ARG A 340 44.85 -11.54 -4.83
C ARG A 340 45.79 -12.30 -5.75
N GLY A 341 45.79 -13.63 -5.67
CA GLY A 341 46.77 -14.44 -6.39
C GLY A 341 48.19 -14.12 -5.92
N ARG A 342 49.01 -13.51 -6.80
CA ARG A 342 50.40 -13.11 -6.48
C ARG A 342 50.54 -11.66 -6.01
N ASP A 343 49.49 -10.85 -6.18
CA ASP A 343 49.54 -9.43 -5.89
C ASP A 343 49.07 -9.16 -4.46
N LYS A 344 49.89 -8.45 -3.69
CA LYS A 344 49.59 -7.90 -2.37
C LYS A 344 49.32 -6.42 -2.52
N ILE A 345 48.04 -6.04 -2.48
CA ILE A 345 47.58 -4.67 -2.62
C ILE A 345 47.38 -4.08 -1.23
N GLN A 346 47.81 -2.85 -1.01
CA GLN A 346 47.50 -2.10 0.20
C GLN A 346 46.87 -0.76 -0.14
N MET A 347 45.81 -0.43 0.59
CA MET A 347 45.12 0.86 0.50
C MET A 347 44.97 1.41 1.92
N ARG A 348 45.42 2.64 2.11
CA ARG A 348 45.44 3.32 3.41
C ARG A 348 44.86 4.70 3.29
N TYR A 349 44.19 5.11 4.35
CA TYR A 349 43.89 6.48 4.66
C TYR A 349 44.27 6.70 6.12
N LEU A 350 45.37 7.41 6.37
CA LEU A 350 45.91 7.66 7.71
C LEU A 350 46.24 9.13 7.83
N ASP A 351 45.84 9.77 8.93
CA ASP A 351 46.16 11.17 9.23
C ASP A 351 45.81 12.13 8.07
N GLY A 352 44.66 11.89 7.43
CA GLY A 352 44.18 12.70 6.31
C GLY A 352 44.82 12.40 4.95
N THR A 353 45.72 11.42 4.87
CA THR A 353 46.49 11.13 3.64
C THR A 353 46.19 9.74 3.08
N TYR A 354 45.90 9.67 1.79
CA TYR A 354 45.78 8.40 1.07
C TYR A 354 47.15 7.88 0.65
N SER A 355 47.39 6.58 0.86
CA SER A 355 48.58 5.91 0.34
C SER A 355 48.27 4.51 -0.17
N PHE A 356 49.05 4.08 -1.16
CA PHE A 356 48.83 2.82 -1.84
C PHE A 356 50.16 2.08 -2.01
N SER A 357 50.16 0.76 -1.87
CA SER A 357 51.33 -0.05 -2.21
C SER A 357 50.94 -1.33 -2.95
N LEU A 358 51.84 -1.79 -3.81
CA LEU A 358 51.73 -3.06 -4.50
C LEU A 358 52.99 -3.88 -4.22
N ASN A 359 52.83 -5.04 -3.59
CA ASN A 359 53.92 -5.91 -3.18
C ASN A 359 54.96 -5.17 -2.31
N GLY A 360 54.51 -4.20 -1.51
CA GLY A 360 55.36 -3.34 -0.68
C GLY A 360 55.96 -2.12 -1.38
N ASN A 361 55.86 -2.01 -2.71
CA ASN A 361 56.31 -0.84 -3.45
C ASN A 361 55.24 0.26 -3.45
N MET A 362 55.60 1.47 -3.02
CA MET A 362 54.72 2.65 -3.01
C MET A 362 54.74 3.40 -4.35
N GLU A 363 55.80 3.23 -5.16
CA GLU A 363 55.91 3.82 -6.49
C GLU A 363 55.16 2.97 -7.53
N VAL A 364 53.83 3.05 -7.48
CA VAL A 364 52.94 2.34 -8.41
C VAL A 364 52.44 3.31 -9.48
N SER A 365 52.69 2.98 -10.75
CA SER A 365 52.21 3.80 -11.88
C SER A 365 50.70 4.03 -11.80
N GLU A 366 50.25 5.20 -12.25
CA GLU A 366 48.83 5.58 -12.20
C GLU A 366 47.94 4.59 -12.97
N GLU A 367 48.40 4.12 -14.13
CA GLU A 367 47.71 3.09 -14.93
C GLU A 367 47.50 1.81 -14.12
N LYS A 368 48.54 1.34 -13.41
CA LYS A 368 48.46 0.12 -12.61
C LYS A 368 47.57 0.32 -11.38
N ARG A 369 47.61 1.49 -10.74
CA ARG A 369 46.70 1.85 -9.64
C ARG A 369 45.24 1.82 -10.09
N LYS A 370 44.91 2.42 -11.24
CA LYS A 370 43.54 2.39 -11.81
C LYS A 370 43.09 0.96 -12.12
N LYS A 371 43.94 0.16 -12.77
CA LYS A 371 43.63 -1.24 -13.11
C LYS A 371 43.34 -2.10 -11.87
N LEU A 372 44.08 -1.88 -10.79
CA LEU A 372 43.91 -2.59 -9.52
C LEU A 372 42.89 -1.93 -8.57
N ARG A 373 42.24 -0.85 -9.00
CA ARG A 373 41.28 -0.03 -8.21
C ARG A 373 41.86 0.50 -6.90
N MET A 374 43.15 0.85 -6.91
CA MET A 374 43.87 1.50 -5.82
C MET A 374 43.62 3.01 -5.88
N THR A 375 42.41 3.43 -5.53
CA THR A 375 41.95 4.83 -5.61
C THR A 375 41.43 5.32 -4.26
N GLU A 376 41.39 6.64 -4.07
CA GLU A 376 40.87 7.26 -2.85
C GLU A 376 39.40 6.92 -2.64
N GLU A 377 38.58 7.05 -3.70
CA GLU A 377 37.16 6.70 -3.71
C GLU A 377 36.94 5.25 -3.28
N ARG A 378 37.72 4.30 -3.83
CA ARG A 378 37.61 2.89 -3.46
C ARG A 378 38.05 2.66 -2.01
N THR A 379 39.08 3.36 -1.54
CA THR A 379 39.57 3.25 -0.16
C THR A 379 38.50 3.71 0.82
N LYS A 380 37.88 4.86 0.56
CA LYS A 380 36.76 5.37 1.34
C LYS A 380 35.59 4.38 1.36
N TRP A 381 35.18 3.89 0.18
CA TRP A 381 34.10 2.90 0.09
C TRP A 381 34.41 1.62 0.87
N MET A 382 35.65 1.09 0.76
CA MET A 382 36.05 -0.12 1.49
C MET A 382 36.07 0.11 3.01
N ARG A 383 36.56 1.27 3.46
CA ARG A 383 36.51 1.66 4.87
C ARG A 383 35.07 1.61 5.38
N ASP A 384 34.18 2.31 4.70
CA ASP A 384 32.78 2.44 5.12
C ASP A 384 32.09 1.07 5.10
N TYR A 385 32.31 0.26 4.04
CA TYR A 385 31.79 -1.10 3.89
C TYR A 385 32.24 -2.05 5.02
N TYR A 386 33.55 -2.20 5.24
CA TYR A 386 34.07 -3.13 6.25
C TYR A 386 33.78 -2.67 7.68
N THR A 387 33.89 -1.37 7.94
CA THR A 387 33.58 -0.81 9.27
C THR A 387 32.11 -1.03 9.60
N TYR A 388 31.21 -0.89 8.62
CA TYR A 388 29.80 -1.19 8.83
C TYR A 388 29.57 -2.68 9.11
N LEU A 389 29.95 -3.58 8.19
CA LEU A 389 29.62 -5.00 8.28
C LEU A 389 30.23 -5.72 9.49
N PHE A 390 31.48 -5.41 9.83
CA PHE A 390 32.17 -6.04 10.95
C PHE A 390 31.95 -5.30 12.27
N GLY A 391 31.33 -4.13 12.22
CA GLY A 391 30.86 -3.41 13.39
C GLY A 391 29.41 -3.71 13.78
N LEU A 392 28.68 -4.52 13.01
CA LEU A 392 27.33 -4.93 13.41
C LEU A 392 27.38 -5.88 14.62
N PRO A 393 26.45 -5.75 15.59
CA PRO A 393 25.32 -4.80 15.62
C PRO A 393 25.64 -3.40 16.19
N MET A 394 26.85 -3.12 16.68
CA MET A 394 27.25 -1.82 17.27
C MET A 394 26.97 -0.63 16.35
N LYS A 395 27.15 -0.80 15.04
CA LYS A 395 26.87 0.24 14.03
C LYS A 395 25.40 0.65 13.91
N LEU A 396 24.47 -0.11 14.51
CA LEU A 396 23.06 0.29 14.57
C LEU A 396 22.78 1.43 15.56
N GLN A 397 23.78 1.87 16.32
CA GLN A 397 23.70 3.06 17.20
C GLN A 397 24.14 4.35 16.50
N ASP A 398 24.67 4.25 15.28
CA ASP A 398 25.23 5.39 14.58
C ASP A 398 24.14 6.42 14.21
N ALA A 399 24.52 7.70 14.21
CA ALA A 399 23.68 8.77 13.72
C ALA A 399 23.22 8.51 12.28
N GLY A 400 21.94 8.73 12.00
CA GLY A 400 21.31 8.41 10.72
C GLY A 400 20.77 6.99 10.61
N THR A 401 20.86 6.19 11.69
CA THR A 401 20.15 4.90 11.81
C THR A 401 18.79 5.11 12.47
N PHE A 402 17.72 4.68 11.82
CA PHE A 402 16.34 4.80 12.31
C PHE A 402 15.76 3.41 12.56
N LEU A 403 15.71 3.01 13.82
CA LEU A 403 15.06 1.77 14.22
C LEU A 403 13.54 1.93 14.10
N GLN A 404 12.88 1.00 13.43
CA GLN A 404 11.42 0.95 13.46
C GLN A 404 10.95 0.47 14.84
N PRO A 405 9.85 1.02 15.39
CA PRO A 405 9.47 0.80 16.79
C PRO A 405 9.06 -0.65 17.10
N ASN A 406 8.58 -1.38 16.09
CA ASN A 406 8.00 -2.71 16.25
C ASN A 406 9.04 -3.80 15.97
N VAL A 407 9.22 -4.70 16.94
CA VAL A 407 9.97 -5.94 16.76
C VAL A 407 8.99 -7.06 16.48
N HIS A 408 9.29 -7.84 15.44
CA HIS A 408 8.45 -8.97 15.06
C HIS A 408 9.17 -10.28 15.32
N LYS A 409 8.42 -11.28 15.72
CA LYS A 409 8.86 -12.66 15.74
C LYS A 409 8.61 -13.25 14.36
N VAL A 410 9.64 -13.86 13.78
CA VAL A 410 9.63 -14.37 12.40
C VAL A 410 10.34 -15.70 12.31
N TRP A 411 10.11 -16.42 11.22
CA TRP A 411 10.89 -17.61 10.88
C TRP A 411 12.00 -17.24 9.88
N PHE A 412 13.26 -17.42 10.29
CA PHE A 412 14.44 -17.09 9.50
C PHE A 412 15.46 -18.23 9.62
N ASP A 413 15.88 -18.78 8.47
CA ASP A 413 16.86 -19.86 8.35
C ASP A 413 16.69 -21.03 9.33
N GLY A 414 15.54 -21.72 9.26
CA GLY A 414 15.34 -22.90 10.10
C GLY A 414 14.87 -22.59 11.53
N LYS A 415 14.85 -21.32 11.93
CA LYS A 415 14.76 -20.90 13.33
C LYS A 415 13.81 -19.73 13.52
N GLU A 416 13.29 -19.63 14.73
CA GLU A 416 12.47 -18.52 15.17
C GLU A 416 13.38 -17.38 15.66
N MET A 417 13.19 -16.17 15.12
CA MET A 417 14.05 -15.01 15.35
C MET A 417 13.24 -13.76 15.69
N LEU A 418 13.90 -12.79 16.31
CA LEU A 418 13.39 -11.41 16.45
C LEU A 418 13.89 -10.57 15.27
N GLU A 419 12.98 -10.08 14.44
CA GLU A 419 13.20 -9.17 13.31
C GLU A 419 13.12 -7.72 13.78
N LEU A 420 14.21 -6.98 13.57
CA LEU A 420 14.26 -5.52 13.70
C LEU A 420 14.40 -4.89 12.33
N GLU A 421 13.41 -4.08 11.95
CA GLU A 421 13.46 -3.28 10.74
C GLU A 421 14.20 -1.96 11.00
N VAL A 422 15.11 -1.60 10.10
CA VAL A 422 15.98 -0.44 10.23
C VAL A 422 16.03 0.31 8.91
N HIS A 423 15.80 1.62 8.99
CA HIS A 423 15.93 2.53 7.86
C HIS A 423 17.14 3.43 8.10
N TYR A 424 17.67 3.99 7.02
CA TYR A 424 18.81 4.90 7.09
C TYR A 424 18.45 6.27 6.54
N ALA A 425 19.19 7.29 6.97
CA ALA A 425 19.10 8.62 6.39
C ALA A 425 19.38 8.55 4.87
N PRO A 426 18.70 9.35 4.03
CA PRO A 426 18.82 9.26 2.57
C PRO A 426 20.26 9.38 2.03
N GLU A 427 21.13 10.09 2.75
CA GLU A 427 22.55 10.25 2.45
C GLU A 427 23.39 9.00 2.76
N THR A 428 22.90 8.11 3.61
CA THR A 428 23.55 6.85 4.01
C THR A 428 23.11 5.70 3.11
N GLY A 429 21.81 5.54 2.89
CA GLY A 429 21.26 4.45 2.09
C GLY A 429 19.76 4.56 1.89
N LYS A 430 19.27 3.98 0.79
CA LYS A 430 17.84 3.92 0.44
C LYS A 430 17.24 2.53 0.62
N ASP A 431 18.05 1.57 1.02
CA ASP A 431 17.61 0.19 1.20
C ASP A 431 16.95 0.04 2.57
N ILE A 432 15.93 -0.82 2.65
CA ILE A 432 15.30 -1.20 3.91
C ILE A 432 16.02 -2.44 4.44
N TRP A 433 16.52 -2.36 5.68
CA TRP A 433 17.27 -3.44 6.32
C TRP A 433 16.43 -4.14 7.38
N PHE A 434 16.63 -5.45 7.49
CA PHE A 434 16.01 -6.34 8.46
C PHE A 434 17.12 -7.12 9.16
N PHE A 435 17.22 -6.99 10.48
CA PHE A 435 18.20 -7.70 11.29
C PHE A 435 17.51 -8.76 12.13
N TYR A 436 18.08 -9.96 12.19
CA TYR A 436 17.49 -11.11 12.86
C TYR A 436 18.34 -11.49 14.07
N PHE A 437 17.71 -11.51 15.24
CA PHE A 437 18.37 -11.79 16.52
C PHE A 437 17.80 -13.06 17.16
N ASP A 438 18.67 -13.83 17.80
CA ASP A 438 18.25 -14.99 18.59
C ASP A 438 17.35 -14.53 19.75
N PRO A 439 16.16 -15.12 19.95
CA PRO A 439 15.20 -14.65 20.95
C PRO A 439 15.63 -14.89 22.40
N LYS A 440 16.64 -15.76 22.65
CA LYS A 440 17.14 -16.10 23.98
C LYS A 440 18.40 -15.31 24.33
N THR A 441 19.36 -15.24 23.41
CA THR A 441 20.67 -14.62 23.66
C THR A 441 20.76 -13.19 23.14
N TYR A 442 19.88 -12.80 22.21
CA TYR A 442 19.93 -11.53 21.47
C TYR A 442 21.17 -11.40 20.57
N ALA A 443 21.84 -12.52 20.27
CA ALA A 443 22.92 -12.56 19.29
C ALA A 443 22.39 -12.28 17.88
N LEU A 444 23.06 -11.40 17.14
CA LEU A 444 22.78 -11.16 15.73
C LEU A 444 23.08 -12.44 14.94
N SER A 445 22.06 -12.99 14.29
CA SER A 445 22.11 -14.28 13.57
C SER A 445 22.01 -14.13 12.05
N GLY A 446 21.61 -12.95 11.56
CA GLY A 446 21.54 -12.66 10.14
C GLY A 446 20.97 -11.29 9.87
N TYR A 447 21.01 -10.89 8.60
CA TYR A 447 20.34 -9.69 8.14
C TYR A 447 20.03 -9.76 6.66
N ALA A 448 19.02 -9.02 6.22
CA ALA A 448 18.63 -8.89 4.83
C ALA A 448 18.37 -7.44 4.49
N PHE A 449 18.61 -7.05 3.25
CA PHE A 449 18.21 -5.74 2.75
C PHE A 449 17.52 -5.87 1.39
N TYR A 450 16.64 -4.93 1.10
CA TYR A 450 15.90 -4.88 -0.15
C TYR A 450 16.06 -3.52 -0.80
N HIS A 451 16.33 -3.53 -2.10
CA HIS A 451 16.40 -2.34 -2.94
C HIS A 451 15.00 -1.83 -3.25
N GLU A 452 14.63 -0.66 -2.72
CA GLU A 452 13.32 -0.05 -2.96
C GLU A 452 13.02 0.13 -4.46
N LYS A 453 14.05 0.42 -5.28
CA LYS A 453 13.90 0.68 -6.72
C LYS A 453 13.48 -0.53 -7.56
N ASP A 454 13.72 -1.74 -7.06
CA ASP A 454 13.58 -2.98 -7.85
C ASP A 454 12.46 -3.91 -7.30
N GLY A 455 11.81 -3.52 -6.20
CA GLY A 455 10.64 -4.18 -5.60
C GLY A 455 10.97 -5.22 -4.51
N PRO A 456 9.94 -5.76 -3.82
CA PRO A 456 10.14 -6.77 -2.79
C PRO A 456 10.70 -8.06 -3.42
N GLY A 457 11.96 -8.36 -3.10
CA GLY A 457 12.67 -9.56 -3.58
C GLY A 457 14.03 -9.31 -4.22
N THR A 458 14.48 -8.07 -4.37
CA THR A 458 15.81 -7.72 -4.92
C THR A 458 16.72 -7.14 -3.84
N GLY A 459 17.82 -7.83 -3.57
CA GLY A 459 18.77 -7.50 -2.52
C GLY A 459 19.56 -8.75 -2.12
N GLU A 460 20.15 -8.70 -0.94
CA GLU A 460 20.91 -9.83 -0.39
C GLU A 460 20.44 -10.15 1.02
N TYR A 461 20.58 -11.42 1.40
CA TYR A 461 20.51 -11.82 2.80
C TYR A 461 21.81 -12.51 3.19
N ILE A 462 22.21 -12.27 4.43
CA ILE A 462 23.45 -12.74 5.01
C ILE A 462 23.09 -13.62 6.20
N LEU A 463 23.57 -14.86 6.18
CA LEU A 463 23.50 -15.78 7.32
C LEU A 463 24.80 -15.68 8.11
N LEU A 464 24.69 -15.62 9.43
CA LEU A 464 25.82 -15.55 10.34
C LEU A 464 25.99 -16.90 11.03
N GLU A 465 27.19 -17.46 10.91
CA GLU A 465 27.52 -18.76 11.48
C GLU A 465 28.77 -18.66 12.36
N GLY A 466 28.74 -19.40 13.47
CA GLY A 466 29.83 -19.42 14.45
C GLY A 466 30.07 -18.08 15.16
N GLU A 467 30.92 -18.13 16.18
CA GLU A 467 31.35 -16.95 16.93
C GLU A 467 32.86 -16.97 17.10
N THR A 468 33.47 -15.80 17.01
CA THR A 468 34.88 -15.58 17.35
C THR A 468 35.01 -14.41 18.32
N ILE A 469 36.07 -14.41 19.12
CA ILE A 469 36.36 -13.34 20.08
C ILE A 469 37.49 -12.48 19.55
N ILE A 470 37.19 -11.21 19.26
CA ILE A 470 38.18 -10.20 18.86
C ILE A 470 38.12 -9.06 19.86
N ASP A 471 39.25 -8.75 20.51
CA ASP A 471 39.35 -7.65 21.48
C ASP A 471 38.26 -7.68 22.58
N ARG A 472 37.90 -8.89 23.05
CA ARG A 472 36.82 -9.18 24.03
C ARG A 472 35.39 -8.98 23.51
N MET A 473 35.22 -8.63 22.23
CA MET A 473 33.92 -8.63 21.55
C MET A 473 33.63 -9.99 20.96
N LYS A 474 32.37 -10.41 21.00
CA LYS A 474 31.89 -11.59 20.26
C LYS A 474 31.40 -11.15 18.89
N LEU A 475 32.04 -11.61 17.83
CA LEU A 475 31.67 -11.32 16.46
C LEU A 475 31.27 -12.62 15.74
N PRO A 476 30.36 -12.54 14.75
CA PRO A 476 30.12 -13.67 13.85
C PRO A 476 31.42 -14.11 13.18
N ALA A 477 31.72 -15.40 13.26
CA ALA A 477 32.92 -15.98 12.64
C ALA A 477 32.81 -15.99 11.12
N GLU A 478 31.64 -16.39 10.60
CA GLU A 478 31.36 -16.53 9.18
C GLU A 478 30.13 -15.71 8.75
N ARG A 479 30.20 -15.16 7.53
CA ARG A 479 29.11 -14.43 6.86
C ARG A 479 28.86 -15.06 5.50
N HIS A 480 27.74 -15.75 5.35
CA HIS A 480 27.34 -16.37 4.08
C HIS A 480 26.39 -15.48 3.32
N TRP A 481 26.76 -15.11 2.09
CA TRP A 481 26.02 -14.15 1.28
C TRP A 481 25.13 -14.85 0.26
N TYR A 482 23.90 -14.39 0.13
CA TYR A 482 22.93 -14.92 -0.83
C TYR A 482 22.10 -13.81 -1.47
N TYR A 483 21.73 -13.96 -2.74
CA TYR A 483 20.68 -13.13 -3.32
C TYR A 483 19.31 -13.47 -2.76
N THR A 484 18.48 -12.47 -2.46
CA THR A 484 17.10 -12.68 -1.98
C THR A 484 16.21 -13.35 -3.03
N LYS A 485 16.40 -13.02 -4.31
CA LYS A 485 15.49 -13.43 -5.41
C LYS A 485 15.49 -14.93 -5.68
N ASN A 486 16.67 -15.55 -5.65
CA ASN A 486 16.86 -16.96 -6.05
C ASN A 486 17.67 -17.76 -5.02
N LYS A 487 18.00 -17.16 -3.86
CA LYS A 487 18.84 -17.78 -2.83
C LYS A 487 20.19 -18.27 -3.37
N LEU A 488 20.69 -17.63 -4.43
CA LEU A 488 21.98 -17.99 -5.01
C LEU A 488 23.09 -17.55 -4.05
N TYR A 489 23.93 -18.50 -3.69
CA TYR A 489 25.11 -18.29 -2.85
C TYR A 489 26.18 -17.46 -3.57
N LEU A 490 26.72 -16.44 -2.90
CA LEU A 490 27.67 -15.45 -3.45
C LEU A 490 29.08 -15.56 -2.86
N GLY A 491 29.23 -16.30 -1.76
CA GLY A 491 30.50 -16.46 -1.07
C GLY A 491 30.36 -16.39 0.45
N THR A 492 31.48 -16.63 1.12
CA THR A 492 31.59 -16.56 2.58
C THR A 492 32.78 -15.70 2.96
N ASP A 493 32.57 -14.80 3.91
CA ASP A 493 33.64 -14.07 4.57
C ASP A 493 33.85 -14.66 5.97
N GLU A 494 35.03 -15.24 6.20
CA GLU A 494 35.43 -15.88 7.46
C GLU A 494 36.47 -15.02 8.18
N ILE A 495 36.32 -14.82 9.49
CA ILE A 495 37.35 -14.20 10.34
C ILE A 495 38.36 -15.28 10.76
N LEU A 496 39.60 -15.11 10.33
CA LEU A 496 40.73 -15.96 10.69
C LEU A 496 41.31 -15.52 12.04
N ASN A 497 41.44 -16.47 12.97
CA ASN A 497 42.00 -16.25 14.30
C ASN A 497 43.46 -16.71 14.40
#